data_AF-A0A0G1AWS2-F1
#
_entry.id   AF-A0A0G1AWS2-F1
#
_cell.length_a   1.000
_cell.length_b   1.000
_cell.length_c   1.000
_cell.angle_alpha   90.00
_cell.angle_beta   90.00
_cell.angle_gamma   90.00
#
_symmetry.space_group_name_H-M   'P 1'
#
loop_
_entity.id
_entity.type
_entity.pdbx_description
1 polymer ?
#
loop_
_entity_poly.entity_id
_entity_poly.type
_entity_poly.pdbx_seq_one_letter_code
_entity_poly.pdbx_strand_id
1 'polypeptide(L)' 'MVVANISDKKLKFLIKESVKEVLETEVMKLRILGLPHVSDREQKDIEKRYGQKPSRLGTRSHELHI' A
#
# COMPACT_ATOMS: atom_id res chain seq x y z
N MET A 1 13.38 -0.34 -35.48
CA MET A 1 12.87 0.70 -34.58
C MET A 1 11.37 0.47 -34.42
N VAL A 2 10.88 0.16 -33.22
CA VAL A 2 9.45 -0.10 -33.01
C VAL A 2 8.77 1.22 -32.69
N VAL A 3 7.94 1.71 -33.62
CA VAL A 3 7.13 2.92 -33.40
C VAL A 3 5.78 2.47 -32.83
N ALA A 4 5.56 2.73 -31.55
CA ALA A 4 4.28 2.45 -30.90
C ALA A 4 3.29 3.58 -31.21
N ASN A 5 2.29 3.29 -32.04
CA ASN A 5 1.16 4.19 -32.26
C ASN A 5 0.20 4.12 -31.06
N ILE A 6 0.47 4.92 -30.03
CA ILE A 6 -0.41 5.10 -28.87
C ILE A 6 -1.21 6.39 -29.07
N SER A 7 -2.51 6.36 -28.76
CA SER A 7 -3.31 7.57 -28.70
C SER A 7 -2.97 8.38 -27.45
N ASP A 8 -3.04 9.70 -27.55
CA ASP A 8 -2.78 10.61 -26.42
C ASP A 8 -3.61 10.28 -25.18
N LYS A 9 -4.87 9.84 -25.40
CA LYS A 9 -5.76 9.39 -24.32
C LYS A 9 -5.19 8.18 -23.57
N LYS A 10 -4.66 7.20 -24.32
CA LYS A 10 -4.06 6.00 -23.73
C LYS A 10 -2.75 6.31 -23.03
N LEU A 11 -1.93 7.20 -23.59
CA LEU A 11 -0.70 7.65 -22.94
C LEU A 11 -1.00 8.35 -21.61
N LYS A 12 -1.94 9.30 -21.61
CA LYS A 12 -2.36 10.02 -20.41
C LYS A 12 -2.93 9.08 -19.34
N PHE A 13 -3.71 8.09 -19.75
CA PHE A 13 -4.24 7.08 -18.85
C PHE A 13 -3.12 6.27 -18.19
N LEU A 14 -2.18 5.75 -18.97
CA LEU A 14 -1.05 4.96 -18.45
C LEU A 14 -0.21 5.76 -17.47
N ILE A 15 0.13 7.02 -17.81
CA ILE A 15 0.89 7.90 -16.91
C ILE A 15 0.13 8.11 -15.59
N LYS A 16 -1.18 8.37 -15.67
CA LYS A 16 -2.01 8.62 -14.48
C LYS A 16 -2.06 7.38 -13.56
N GLU A 17 -2.26 6.20 -14.12
CA GLU A 17 -2.30 4.96 -13.33
C GLU A 17 -0.94 4.67 -12.70
N SER A 18 0.17 4.81 -13.45
CA SER A 18 1.51 4.60 -12.89
C SER A 18 1.83 5.56 -11.74
N VAL A 19 1.48 6.84 -11.87
CA VAL A 19 1.68 7.81 -10.78
C VAL A 19 0.80 7.49 -9.58
N LYS A 20 -0.46 7.10 -9.82
CA LYS A 20 -1.40 6.73 -8.77
C LYS A 20 -0.90 5.54 -7.97
N GLU A 21 -0.44 4.48 -8.62
CA GLU A 21 0.08 3.27 -7.96
C GLU A 21 1.28 3.57 -7.04
N VAL A 22 2.22 4.39 -7.51
CA VAL A 22 3.38 4.82 -6.71
C VAL A 22 2.91 5.66 -5.52
N LEU A 23 2.02 6.63 -5.75
CA LEU A 23 1.53 7.51 -4.71
C LEU A 23 0.75 6.74 -3.63
N GLU A 24 -0.12 5.80 -4.02
CA GLU A 24 -0.85 4.94 -3.08
C GLU A 24 0.11 4.13 -2.19
N THR A 25 1.20 3.63 -2.77
CA THR A 25 2.22 2.87 -2.04
C THR A 25 2.96 3.75 -1.03
N GLU A 26 3.41 4.94 -1.44
CA GLU A 26 4.15 5.84 -0.54
C GLU A 26 3.25 6.43 0.55
N VAL A 27 2.01 6.79 0.22
CA VAL A 27 1.02 7.24 1.21
C VAL A 27 0.71 6.13 2.23
N MET A 28 0.67 4.86 1.81
CA MET A 28 0.51 3.74 2.74
C MET A 28 1.68 3.66 3.73
N LYS A 29 2.93 3.80 3.26
CA LYS A 29 4.11 3.83 4.15
C LYS A 29 4.04 4.98 5.15
N LEU A 30 3.66 6.17 4.70
CA LEU A 30 3.46 7.33 5.58
C LEU A 30 2.36 7.09 6.63
N ARG A 31 1.26 6.44 6.24
CA ARG A 31 0.18 6.09 7.18
C ARG A 31 0.66 5.13 8.26
N ILE A 32 1.50 4.15 7.90
CA ILE A 32 2.07 3.19 8.85
C ILE A 32 2.92 3.92 9.91
N LEU A 33 3.69 4.94 9.53
CA LEU A 33 4.49 5.74 10.47
C LEU A 33 3.63 6.49 11.51
N GLY A 34 2.37 6.80 11.17
CA GLY A 34 1.44 7.46 12.07
C GLY A 34 0.62 6.50 12.96
N LEU A 35 0.77 5.18 12.78
CA LEU A 35 0.04 4.22 13.60
C LEU A 35 0.65 4.15 15.01
N PRO A 36 -0.18 4.06 16.07
CA PRO A 36 0.33 3.83 17.40
C PRO A 36 1.05 2.48 17.48
N HIS A 37 2.08 2.42 18.31
CA HIS A 37 2.73 1.14 18.62
C HIS A 37 1.75 0.22 19.34
N VAL A 38 1.56 -1.00 18.80
CA VAL A 38 0.72 -2.05 19.37
C VAL A 38 1.61 -3.19 19.81
N SER A 39 1.52 -3.59 21.08
CA SER A 39 2.30 -4.71 21.60
C SER A 39 1.79 -6.07 21.11
N ASP A 40 2.60 -7.12 21.12
CA ASP A 40 2.16 -8.47 20.74
C ASP A 40 0.97 -8.99 21.57
N ARG A 41 0.90 -8.59 22.85
CA ARG A 41 -0.21 -8.97 23.74
C ARG A 41 -1.51 -8.26 23.33
N GLU A 42 -1.39 -6.98 23.01
CA GLU A 42 -2.51 -6.15 22.55
C GLU A 42 -3.01 -6.61 21.18
N GLN A 43 -2.10 -6.89 20.25
CA GLN A 43 -2.42 -7.44 18.93
C GLN A 43 -3.18 -8.77 19.06
N LYS A 44 -2.76 -9.66 19.96
CA LYS A 44 -3.48 -10.92 20.24
C LYS A 44 -4.87 -10.71 20.83
N ASP A 45 -5.06 -9.70 21.69
CA ASP A 45 -6.38 -9.37 22.26
C ASP A 45 -7.31 -8.79 21.19
N ILE A 46 -6.80 -7.91 20.32
CA ILE A 46 -7.54 -7.36 19.17
C ILE A 46 -8.00 -8.49 18.25
N GLU A 47 -7.08 -9.39 17.85
CA GLU A 47 -7.39 -10.55 17.01
C GLU A 47 -8.47 -11.45 17.63
N LYS A 48 -8.40 -11.67 18.96
CA LYS A 48 -9.38 -12.47 19.70
C LYS A 48 -10.76 -11.81 19.75
N ARG A 49 -10.84 -10.48 19.89
CA ARG A 49 -12.10 -9.74 20.02
C ARG A 49 -12.80 -9.50 18.68
N TYR A 50 -12.03 -9.25 17.62
CA TYR A 50 -12.57 -8.83 16.32
C TYR A 50 -12.49 -9.92 15.23
N GLY A 51 -11.94 -11.10 15.55
CA GLY A 51 -12.12 -12.31 14.76
C GLY A 51 -11.33 -12.38 13.45
N GLN A 52 -10.36 -11.48 13.22
CA GLN A 52 -9.49 -11.55 12.05
C GLN A 52 -8.10 -11.01 12.34
N LYS A 53 -7.08 -11.78 11.95
CA LYS A 53 -5.79 -11.19 11.57
C LYS A 53 -6.04 -10.26 10.39
N PRO A 54 -5.45 -9.05 10.36
CA PRO A 54 -5.41 -8.27 9.13
C PRO A 54 -4.93 -9.21 8.01
N SER A 55 -5.73 -9.34 6.94
CA SER A 55 -5.34 -10.22 5.84
C SER A 55 -3.97 -9.74 5.34
N ARG A 56 -3.04 -10.67 5.09
CA ARG A 56 -1.71 -10.37 4.51
C ARG A 56 -1.78 -9.53 3.22
N LEU A 57 -2.97 -9.41 2.62
CA LEU A 57 -3.27 -8.56 1.46
C LEU A 57 -3.28 -7.06 1.78
N GLY A 58 -3.65 -6.65 3.00
CA GLY A 58 -3.66 -5.24 3.43
C GLY A 58 -2.40 -4.79 4.15
N THR A 59 -1.61 -5.73 4.67
CA THR A 59 -0.36 -5.45 5.37
C THR A 59 0.77 -6.17 4.66
N ARG A 60 1.28 -5.58 3.57
CA ARG A 60 2.68 -5.86 3.22
C ARG A 60 3.49 -5.25 4.36
N SER A 61 3.90 -6.06 5.32
CA SER A 61 4.87 -5.66 6.34
C SER A 61 6.11 -5.17 5.61
N HIS A 62 6.30 -3.86 5.59
CA HIS A 62 7.53 -3.24 5.13
C HIS A 62 8.35 -2.96 6.38
N GLU A 63 9.52 -3.57 6.48
CA GLU A 63 10.52 -3.14 7.44
C GLU A 63 10.93 -1.72 7.06
N LEU A 64 10.55 -0.77 7.90
CA LEU A 64 11.02 0.60 7.80
C LEU A 64 12.44 0.62 8.36
N HIS A 65 13.43 0.57 7.48
CA HIS A 65 14.80 0.93 7.83
C HIS A 65 14.84 2.45 7.98
N ILE A 66 14.87 2.93 9.23
CA ILE A 66 15.08 4.34 9.60
C ILE A 66 16.53 4.50 10.04
#